data_AF-A0A932K350-F1
#
_entry.id   AF-A0A932K350-F1
#
_cell.length_a   1.000
_cell.length_b   1.000
_cell.length_c   1.000
_cell.angle_alpha   90.00
_cell.angle_beta   90.00
_cell.angle_gamma   90.00
#
_symmetry.space_group_name_H-M   'P 1'
#
loop_
_entity.id
_entity.type
_entity.pdbx_description
1 polymer ?
#
loop_
_entity_poly.entity_id
_entity_poly.type
_entity_poly.pdbx_seq_one_letter_code
_entity_poly.pdbx_strand_id
1 'polypeptide(L)'
;MQLTRGGDYGIQGVLYLAQQPAGQLIPLEAIAEAADLPTPFLAKVLQTLTRAGIVAGRRGAGGGFCLAKPAREITLLAIIEAIEGPLALNRCLRGPGACAQQPICPVYGVWRHAQARLVEVLQSTNMQNLARAARALRRRDTTMPKELTKLESPIDAMHLLHKAFRAEAGRVQKLVDQLQDGDSLQPFQAAFSRWATLLGYHAEMEDTYMTALLPNSQLARDNEAVHRGLAEMLEDTLTSLQEAMLQPGVRARTQRHLYRQVVALRIAQDDHFEEEEEFVLPIIRQRIAEEQQLEMAARLFIDQDAEDQRWILDWVAQDLTPTEQQVLAGLVTRFAKMPA
;
A
#
# COMPACT_ATOMS: atom_id res chain seq x y z
N MET A 1 -8.85 -20.28 -22.53
CA MET A 1 -9.77 -19.17 -22.22
C MET A 1 -8.96 -17.89 -22.31
N GLN A 2 -9.46 -16.90 -23.03
CA GLN A 2 -8.86 -15.56 -23.10
C GLN A 2 -9.98 -14.58 -22.78
N LEU A 3 -9.72 -13.61 -21.89
CA LEU A 3 -10.69 -12.56 -21.61
C LEU A 3 -10.91 -11.74 -22.89
N THR A 4 -12.13 -11.24 -23.06
CA THR A 4 -12.38 -10.26 -24.13
C THR A 4 -11.72 -8.95 -23.75
N ARG A 5 -11.56 -8.06 -24.74
CA ARG A 5 -11.17 -6.67 -24.47
C ARG A 5 -12.13 -5.98 -23.50
N GLY A 6 -13.41 -6.36 -23.50
CA GLY A 6 -14.38 -5.84 -22.56
C GLY A 6 -14.01 -6.19 -21.12
N GLY A 7 -13.68 -7.46 -20.86
CA GLY A 7 -13.27 -7.92 -19.54
C GLY A 7 -11.99 -7.21 -19.06
N ASP A 8 -10.99 -7.11 -19.94
CA ASP A 8 -9.74 -6.41 -19.64
C ASP A 8 -9.95 -4.92 -19.33
N TYR A 9 -10.71 -4.21 -20.18
CA TYR A 9 -11.01 -2.79 -19.96
C TYR A 9 -11.82 -2.55 -18.68
N GLY A 10 -12.68 -3.50 -18.32
CA GLY A 10 -13.42 -3.44 -17.06
C GLY A 10 -12.50 -3.54 -15.86
N ILE A 11 -11.53 -4.46 -15.91
CA ILE A 11 -10.52 -4.62 -14.87
C ILE A 11 -9.69 -3.34 -14.76
N GLN A 12 -9.15 -2.83 -15.88
CA GLN A 12 -8.32 -1.62 -15.87
C GLN A 12 -9.09 -0.38 -15.39
N GLY A 13 -10.31 -0.18 -15.87
CA GLY A 13 -11.15 0.95 -15.46
C GLY A 13 -11.51 0.92 -13.97
N VAL A 14 -11.88 -0.26 -13.45
CA VAL A 14 -12.18 -0.41 -12.01
C VAL A 14 -10.93 -0.31 -11.16
N LEU A 15 -9.79 -0.85 -11.62
CA LEU A 15 -8.51 -0.72 -10.93
C LEU A 15 -8.09 0.75 -10.80
N TYR A 16 -8.23 1.53 -11.87
CA TYR A 16 -7.95 2.97 -11.82
C TYR A 16 -8.87 3.69 -10.84
N LEU A 17 -10.19 3.41 -10.87
CA LEU A 17 -11.14 3.96 -9.90
C LEU A 17 -10.83 3.55 -8.45
N ALA A 18 -10.30 2.35 -8.23
CA ALA A 18 -9.89 1.86 -6.92
C ALA A 18 -8.63 2.56 -6.37
N GLN A 19 -7.86 3.23 -7.23
CA GLN A 19 -6.71 4.05 -6.82
C GLN A 19 -7.10 5.47 -6.42
N GLN A 20 -8.34 5.90 -6.72
CA GLN A 20 -8.83 7.24 -6.41
C GLN A 20 -9.45 7.31 -5.01
N PRO A 21 -9.50 8.50 -4.40
CA PRO A 21 -10.26 8.75 -3.17
C PRO A 21 -11.69 8.22 -3.22
N ALA A 22 -12.13 7.59 -2.13
CA ALA A 22 -13.43 6.97 -2.05
C ALA A 22 -14.57 7.97 -2.34
N GLY A 23 -15.47 7.60 -3.25
CA GLY A 23 -16.62 8.43 -3.63
C GLY A 23 -16.31 9.59 -4.59
N GLN A 24 -15.04 9.83 -4.93
CA GLN A 24 -14.68 10.85 -5.91
C GLN A 24 -15.17 10.46 -7.30
N LEU A 25 -15.95 11.35 -7.94
CA LEU A 25 -16.41 11.18 -9.31
C LEU A 25 -15.30 11.54 -10.28
N ILE A 26 -14.92 10.60 -11.14
CA ILE A 26 -13.87 10.78 -12.13
C ILE A 26 -14.48 10.86 -13.53
N PRO A 27 -14.16 11.91 -14.31
CA PRO A 27 -14.62 12.01 -15.70
C PRO A 27 -14.22 10.78 -16.53
N LEU A 28 -15.10 10.34 -17.42
CA LEU A 28 -14.86 9.17 -18.28
C LEU A 28 -13.56 9.33 -19.08
N GLU A 29 -13.32 10.53 -19.59
CA GLU A 29 -12.17 10.90 -20.39
C GLU A 29 -10.86 10.76 -19.59
N ALA A 30 -10.87 11.15 -18.31
CA ALA A 30 -9.72 11.01 -17.44
C ALA A 30 -9.40 9.54 -17.12
N ILE A 31 -10.44 8.70 -16.92
CA ILE A 31 -10.26 7.25 -16.73
C ILE A 31 -9.69 6.63 -18.01
N ALA A 32 -10.23 7.01 -19.17
CA ALA A 32 -9.79 6.51 -20.46
C ALA A 32 -8.32 6.87 -20.75
N GLU A 33 -7.94 8.12 -20.50
CA GLU A 33 -6.56 8.60 -20.68
C GLU A 33 -5.59 7.89 -19.73
N ALA A 34 -5.91 7.84 -18.43
CA ALA A 34 -5.00 7.27 -17.44
C ALA A 34 -4.80 5.75 -17.57
N ALA A 35 -5.79 5.04 -18.13
CA ALA A 35 -5.72 3.61 -18.36
C ALA A 35 -5.34 3.24 -19.81
N ASP A 36 -5.05 4.24 -20.67
CA ASP A 36 -4.79 4.07 -22.12
C ASP A 36 -5.87 3.24 -22.83
N LEU A 37 -7.13 3.60 -22.60
CA LEU A 37 -8.32 2.89 -23.09
C LEU A 37 -9.12 3.73 -24.09
N PRO A 38 -9.71 3.10 -25.13
CA PRO A 38 -10.62 3.80 -26.03
C PRO A 38 -11.91 4.24 -25.30
N THR A 39 -12.13 5.55 -25.19
CA THR A 39 -13.27 6.17 -24.47
C THR A 39 -14.64 5.57 -24.82
N PRO A 40 -15.00 5.35 -26.11
CA PRO A 40 -16.32 4.81 -26.47
C PRO A 40 -16.54 3.38 -25.96
N PHE A 41 -15.47 2.58 -25.91
CA PHE A 41 -15.53 1.21 -25.40
C PHE A 41 -15.61 1.19 -23.88
N LEU A 42 -14.79 2.00 -23.21
CA LEU A 42 -14.81 2.13 -21.76
C LEU A 42 -16.20 2.60 -21.26
N ALA A 43 -16.85 3.53 -21.97
CA ALA A 43 -18.20 3.97 -21.64
C ALA A 43 -19.20 2.81 -21.58
N LYS A 44 -19.15 1.89 -22.56
CA LYS A 44 -20.04 0.72 -22.62
C LYS A 44 -19.74 -0.26 -21.49
N VAL A 45 -18.45 -0.48 -21.19
CA VAL A 45 -18.02 -1.37 -20.10
C VAL A 45 -18.45 -0.81 -18.74
N LEU A 46 -18.22 0.47 -18.47
CA LEU A 46 -18.63 1.12 -17.21
C LEU A 46 -20.15 1.15 -17.05
N GLN A 47 -20.93 1.25 -18.13
CA GLN A 47 -22.39 1.08 -18.06
C GLN A 47 -22.79 -0.32 -17.61
N THR A 48 -22.15 -1.37 -18.13
CA THR A 48 -22.40 -2.75 -17.69
C THR A 48 -22.05 -2.92 -16.21
N LEU A 49 -20.90 -2.40 -15.79
CA LEU A 49 -20.46 -2.43 -14.39
C LEU A 49 -21.36 -1.60 -13.48
N THR A 50 -21.97 -0.53 -13.98
CA THR A 50 -22.97 0.27 -13.24
C THR A 50 -24.22 -0.56 -12.96
N ARG A 51 -24.71 -1.30 -13.96
CA ARG A 51 -25.86 -2.21 -13.77
C ARG A 51 -25.55 -3.34 -12.80
N ALA A 52 -24.30 -3.77 -12.73
CA ALA A 52 -23.82 -4.78 -11.78
C ALA A 52 -23.56 -4.22 -10.37
N GLY A 53 -23.72 -2.92 -10.13
CA GLY A 53 -23.46 -2.30 -8.82
C GLY A 53 -21.99 -2.31 -8.41
N ILE A 54 -21.06 -2.37 -9.37
CA ILE A 54 -19.62 -2.32 -9.13
C ILE A 54 -19.13 -0.87 -9.14
N VAL A 55 -19.64 -0.08 -10.10
CA VAL A 55 -19.37 1.36 -10.21
C VAL A 55 -20.66 2.15 -10.12
N ALA A 56 -20.58 3.40 -9.69
CA ALA A 56 -21.67 4.36 -9.74
C ALA A 56 -21.31 5.45 -10.74
N GLY A 57 -22.30 5.96 -11.48
CA GLY A 57 -22.11 6.98 -12.51
C GLY A 57 -23.08 8.15 -12.35
N ARG A 58 -22.59 9.37 -12.54
CA ARG A 58 -23.39 10.60 -12.57
C ARG A 58 -23.24 11.30 -13.92
N ARG A 59 -24.36 11.75 -14.52
CA ARG A 59 -24.39 12.52 -15.77
C ARG A 59 -24.33 14.03 -15.50
N GLY A 60 -23.92 14.79 -16.52
CA GLY A 60 -23.92 16.26 -16.52
C GLY A 60 -22.56 16.89 -16.19
N ALA A 61 -22.52 18.22 -16.08
CA ALA A 61 -21.32 18.94 -15.67
C ALA A 61 -20.90 18.50 -14.25
N GLY A 62 -19.62 18.14 -14.08
CA GLY A 62 -19.13 17.52 -12.85
C GLY A 62 -19.58 16.06 -12.64
N GLY A 63 -20.09 15.41 -13.69
CA GLY A 63 -20.37 13.99 -13.72
C GLY A 63 -19.11 13.14 -13.86
N GLY A 64 -19.28 11.83 -13.76
CA GLY A 64 -18.17 10.88 -13.77
C GLY A 64 -18.55 9.53 -13.19
N PHE A 65 -17.56 8.71 -12.94
CA PHE A 65 -17.70 7.39 -12.33
C PHE A 65 -16.89 7.28 -11.03
N CYS A 66 -17.40 6.50 -10.09
CA CYS A 66 -16.69 6.10 -8.87
C CYS A 66 -17.03 4.64 -8.54
N LEU A 67 -16.36 4.04 -7.55
CA LEU A 67 -16.76 2.73 -7.06
C LEU A 67 -18.10 2.81 -6.31
N ALA A 68 -19.00 1.87 -6.56
CA ALA A 68 -20.29 1.81 -5.85
C ALA A 68 -20.20 1.19 -4.46
N LYS A 69 -19.07 0.54 -4.15
CA LYS A 69 -18.76 -0.13 -2.88
C LYS A 69 -17.26 -0.11 -2.61
N PRO A 70 -16.80 -0.38 -1.37
CA PRO A 70 -15.38 -0.40 -1.04
C PRO A 70 -14.57 -1.33 -1.94
N ALA A 71 -13.36 -0.92 -2.34
CA ALA A 71 -12.50 -1.71 -3.24
C ALA A 71 -12.18 -3.12 -2.71
N ARG A 72 -12.16 -3.30 -1.38
CA ARG A 72 -11.97 -4.59 -0.70
C ARG A 72 -13.13 -5.59 -0.94
N GLU A 73 -14.31 -5.10 -1.30
CA GLU A 73 -15.52 -5.90 -1.58
C GLU A 73 -15.74 -6.16 -3.07
N ILE A 74 -14.88 -5.62 -3.94
CA ILE A 74 -14.93 -5.81 -5.39
C ILE A 74 -13.87 -6.85 -5.76
N THR A 75 -14.31 -8.08 -6.06
CA THR A 75 -13.41 -9.15 -6.47
C THR A 75 -13.13 -9.10 -7.98
N LEU A 76 -12.00 -9.66 -8.40
CA LEU A 76 -11.67 -9.80 -9.81
C LEU A 76 -12.70 -10.68 -10.52
N LEU A 77 -13.19 -11.73 -9.83
CA LEU A 77 -14.28 -12.57 -10.33
C LEU A 77 -15.55 -11.76 -10.62
N ALA A 78 -15.96 -10.87 -9.69
CA ALA A 78 -17.17 -10.08 -9.85
C ALA A 78 -17.12 -9.17 -11.10
N ILE A 79 -15.96 -8.59 -11.41
CA ILE A 79 -15.76 -7.77 -12.61
C ILE A 79 -15.85 -8.64 -13.87
N ILE A 80 -15.17 -9.79 -13.87
CA ILE A 80 -15.16 -10.72 -15.00
C ILE A 80 -16.59 -11.21 -15.27
N GLU A 81 -17.31 -11.68 -14.25
CA GLU A 81 -18.67 -12.22 -14.42
C GLU A 81 -19.69 -11.15 -14.81
N ALA A 82 -19.51 -9.89 -14.35
CA ALA A 82 -20.36 -8.78 -14.77
C ALA A 82 -20.26 -8.49 -16.28
N ILE A 83 -19.11 -8.78 -16.90
CA ILE A 83 -18.83 -8.43 -18.30
C ILE A 83 -18.95 -9.64 -19.23
N GLU A 84 -18.37 -10.76 -18.84
CA GLU A 84 -18.27 -12.00 -19.64
C GLU A 84 -19.43 -12.96 -19.36
N GLY A 85 -20.13 -12.78 -18.24
CA GLY A 85 -21.08 -13.74 -17.69
C GLY A 85 -20.41 -14.85 -16.85
N PRO A 86 -21.18 -15.86 -16.42
CA PRO A 86 -20.68 -16.91 -15.53
C PRO A 86 -19.46 -17.64 -16.11
N LEU A 87 -18.44 -17.83 -15.28
CA LEU A 87 -17.20 -18.46 -15.72
C LEU A 87 -17.42 -19.94 -16.11
N ALA A 88 -17.00 -20.31 -17.32
CA ALA A 88 -17.09 -21.68 -17.82
C ALA A 88 -15.86 -22.04 -18.67
N LEU A 89 -14.92 -22.83 -18.11
CA LEU A 89 -13.71 -23.28 -18.81
C LEU A 89 -14.02 -24.17 -20.02
N ASN A 90 -15.13 -24.89 -19.97
CA ASN A 90 -15.60 -25.76 -21.04
C ASN A 90 -17.13 -25.68 -21.11
N ARG A 91 -17.70 -26.00 -22.28
CA ARG A 91 -19.14 -26.06 -22.51
C ARG A 91 -19.86 -26.93 -21.47
N CYS A 92 -19.27 -28.04 -21.04
CA CYS A 92 -19.87 -28.93 -20.04
C CYS A 92 -20.02 -28.32 -18.64
N LEU A 93 -19.45 -27.14 -18.37
CA LEU A 93 -19.55 -26.42 -17.11
C LEU A 93 -20.56 -25.25 -17.14
N ARG A 94 -21.22 -25.00 -18.28
CA ARG A 94 -22.20 -23.90 -18.41
C ARG A 94 -23.54 -24.14 -17.70
N GLY A 95 -23.76 -25.35 -17.19
CA GLY A 95 -24.97 -25.74 -16.48
C GLY A 95 -25.49 -27.12 -16.89
N PRO A 96 -26.56 -27.61 -16.24
CA PRO A 96 -27.19 -28.88 -16.57
C PRO A 96 -27.60 -28.95 -18.05
N GLY A 97 -27.30 -30.07 -18.71
CA GLY A 97 -27.67 -30.28 -20.12
C GLY A 97 -26.84 -29.52 -21.15
N ALA A 98 -25.85 -28.72 -20.73
CA ALA A 98 -24.98 -27.99 -21.66
C ALA A 98 -24.12 -28.94 -22.52
N CYS A 99 -23.87 -30.16 -22.05
CA CYS A 99 -23.18 -31.22 -22.78
C CYS A 99 -23.85 -32.58 -22.54
N ALA A 100 -24.28 -33.25 -23.62
CA ALA A 100 -24.92 -34.56 -23.55
C ALA A 100 -23.99 -35.66 -22.97
N GLN A 101 -22.67 -35.47 -23.12
CA GLN A 101 -21.66 -36.43 -22.64
C GLN A 101 -21.27 -36.20 -21.17
N GLN A 102 -21.78 -35.15 -20.52
CA GLN A 102 -21.40 -34.76 -19.15
C GLN A 102 -21.49 -35.91 -18.11
N PRO A 103 -22.52 -36.77 -18.10
CA PRO A 103 -22.64 -37.83 -17.09
C PRO A 103 -21.60 -38.97 -17.24
N ILE A 104 -21.05 -39.15 -18.44
CA ILE A 104 -20.16 -40.27 -18.79
C ILE A 104 -18.75 -39.83 -19.19
N CYS A 105 -18.47 -38.52 -19.22
CA CYS A 105 -17.18 -37.99 -19.64
C CYS A 105 -16.17 -37.99 -18.48
N PRO A 106 -15.08 -38.78 -18.54
CA PRO A 106 -14.10 -38.84 -17.45
C PRO A 106 -13.37 -37.50 -17.22
N VAL A 107 -13.29 -36.64 -18.25
CA VAL A 107 -12.62 -35.33 -18.16
C VAL A 107 -13.51 -34.26 -17.48
N TYR A 108 -14.81 -34.50 -17.32
CA TYR A 108 -15.72 -33.53 -16.67
C TYR A 108 -15.27 -33.17 -15.24
N GLY A 109 -14.86 -34.16 -14.45
CA GLY A 109 -14.35 -33.94 -13.10
C GLY A 109 -13.08 -33.10 -13.07
N VAL A 110 -12.18 -33.30 -14.04
CA VAL A 110 -10.94 -32.51 -14.19
C VAL A 110 -11.28 -31.06 -14.50
N TRP A 111 -12.18 -30.80 -15.45
CA TRP A 111 -12.61 -29.45 -15.79
C TRP A 111 -13.29 -28.75 -14.62
N ARG A 112 -14.18 -29.44 -13.91
CA ARG A 112 -14.86 -28.91 -12.72
C ARG A 112 -13.85 -28.50 -11.64
N HIS A 113 -12.86 -29.36 -11.38
CA HIS A 113 -11.82 -29.08 -10.39
C HIS A 113 -10.95 -27.88 -10.79
N ALA A 114 -10.49 -27.83 -12.06
CA ALA A 114 -9.71 -26.71 -12.58
C ALA A 114 -10.47 -25.38 -12.47
N GLN A 115 -11.77 -25.38 -12.82
CA GLN A 115 -12.61 -24.19 -12.70
C GLN A 115 -12.78 -23.75 -11.25
N ALA A 116 -13.01 -24.68 -10.32
CA ALA A 116 -13.14 -24.35 -8.90
C ALA A 116 -11.89 -23.63 -8.37
N ARG A 117 -10.69 -24.11 -8.73
CA ARG A 117 -9.43 -23.47 -8.35
C ARG A 117 -9.25 -22.08 -8.98
N LEU A 118 -9.65 -21.91 -10.24
CA LEU A 118 -9.61 -20.60 -10.89
C LEU A 118 -10.56 -19.61 -10.21
N VAL A 119 -11.79 -20.03 -9.93
CA VAL A 119 -12.80 -19.22 -9.24
C VAL A 119 -12.29 -18.78 -7.86
N GLU A 120 -11.67 -19.67 -7.09
CA GLU A 120 -11.12 -19.36 -5.78
C GLU A 120 -10.03 -18.27 -5.83
N VAL A 121 -9.13 -18.33 -6.83
CA VAL A 121 -8.10 -17.30 -7.02
C VAL A 121 -8.73 -15.95 -7.39
N LEU A 122 -9.66 -15.94 -8.35
CA LEU A 122 -10.31 -14.71 -8.81
C LEU A 122 -11.22 -14.10 -7.74
N GLN A 123 -11.83 -14.93 -6.89
CA GLN A 123 -12.71 -14.49 -5.81
C GLN A 123 -11.93 -13.97 -4.59
N SER A 124 -10.75 -14.53 -4.30
CA SER A 124 -9.90 -14.06 -3.19
C SER A 124 -9.08 -12.80 -3.54
N THR A 125 -9.01 -12.43 -4.82
CA THR A 125 -8.32 -11.22 -5.28
C THR A 125 -9.31 -10.05 -5.39
N ASN A 126 -9.12 -9.00 -4.58
CA ASN A 126 -9.95 -7.78 -4.62
C ASN A 126 -9.21 -6.57 -5.20
N MET A 127 -9.97 -5.51 -5.52
CA MET A 127 -9.43 -4.31 -6.17
C MET A 127 -8.53 -3.48 -5.27
N GLN A 128 -8.70 -3.56 -3.94
CA GLN A 128 -7.78 -2.92 -3.01
C GLN A 128 -6.37 -3.55 -3.11
N ASN A 129 -6.29 -4.88 -3.10
CA ASN A 129 -5.02 -5.59 -3.22
C ASN A 129 -4.35 -5.34 -4.58
N LEU A 130 -5.13 -5.29 -5.66
CA LEU A 130 -4.57 -4.96 -6.98
C LEU A 130 -4.14 -3.50 -7.09
N ALA A 131 -4.87 -2.56 -6.51
CA ALA A 131 -4.48 -1.15 -6.48
C ALA A 131 -3.13 -0.97 -5.76
N ARG A 132 -2.96 -1.61 -4.59
CA ARG A 132 -1.69 -1.66 -3.86
C ARG A 132 -0.57 -2.27 -4.69
N ALA A 133 -0.80 -3.42 -5.30
CA ALA A 133 0.19 -4.07 -6.16
C ALA A 133 0.60 -3.19 -7.37
N ALA A 134 -0.36 -2.49 -7.98
CA ALA A 134 -0.10 -1.58 -9.09
C ALA A 134 0.76 -0.37 -8.67
N ARG A 135 0.50 0.20 -7.48
CA ARG A 135 1.37 1.24 -6.89
C ARG A 135 2.78 0.70 -6.69
N ALA A 136 2.93 -0.48 -6.07
CA ALA A 136 4.23 -1.13 -5.87
C ALA A 136 4.99 -1.44 -7.18
N LEU A 137 4.29 -1.79 -8.27
CA LEU A 137 4.91 -2.01 -9.58
C LEU A 137 5.37 -0.71 -10.25
N ARG A 138 4.59 0.38 -10.16
CA ARG A 138 5.02 1.71 -10.65
C ARG A 138 6.32 2.13 -9.99
N ARG A 139 6.47 1.87 -8.68
CA ARG A 139 7.70 2.14 -7.92
C ARG A 139 8.95 1.38 -8.39
N ARG A 140 8.81 0.28 -9.14
CA ARG A 140 9.97 -0.42 -9.73
C ARG A 140 10.48 0.25 -11.01
N ASP A 141 9.62 1.00 -11.68
CA ASP A 141 9.90 1.64 -12.97
C ASP A 141 10.15 3.16 -12.81
N THR A 142 9.54 3.78 -11.80
CA THR A 142 9.92 5.12 -11.34
C THR A 142 11.08 4.99 -10.36
N THR A 143 12.25 5.50 -10.77
CA THR A 143 13.34 5.92 -9.89
C THR A 143 12.83 6.47 -8.56
N MET A 144 13.58 6.23 -7.48
CA MET A 144 13.43 6.83 -6.15
C MET A 144 12.76 8.22 -6.15
N PRO A 145 11.99 8.60 -5.10
CA PRO A 145 11.41 9.94 -4.99
C PRO A 145 12.46 10.98 -5.40
N LYS A 146 12.06 11.92 -6.28
CA LYS A 146 12.94 12.98 -6.80
C LYS A 146 13.78 13.51 -5.63
N GLU A 147 15.11 13.51 -5.81
CA GLU A 147 16.05 14.04 -4.82
C GLU A 147 15.57 15.42 -4.34
N LEU A 148 15.36 15.57 -3.04
CA LEU A 148 14.90 16.83 -2.46
C LEU A 148 16.08 17.81 -2.43
N THR A 149 15.98 18.86 -3.25
CA THR A 149 16.98 19.93 -3.33
C THR A 149 16.67 21.11 -2.41
N LYS A 150 15.43 21.20 -1.92
CA LYS A 150 14.95 22.19 -0.93
C LYS A 150 13.66 21.69 -0.28
N LEU A 151 13.32 22.22 0.90
CA LEU A 151 11.99 22.08 1.50
C LEU A 151 11.13 23.28 1.08
N GLU A 152 9.90 23.05 0.64
CA GLU A 152 8.93 24.13 0.40
C GLU A 152 8.28 24.58 1.71
N SER A 153 8.14 23.67 2.66
CA SER A 153 7.64 23.88 4.01
C SER A 153 8.37 22.96 5.01
N PRO A 154 8.48 23.32 6.30
CA PRO A 154 9.14 22.49 7.31
C PRO A 154 8.63 21.05 7.37
N ILE A 155 7.32 20.82 7.18
CA ILE A 155 6.74 19.48 7.26
C ILE A 155 7.20 18.55 6.12
N ASP A 156 7.68 19.11 5.00
CA ASP A 156 8.20 18.33 3.88
C ASP A 156 9.47 17.52 4.25
N ALA A 157 10.08 17.81 5.41
CA ALA A 157 11.15 17.00 5.99
C ALA A 157 10.74 15.54 6.21
N MET A 158 9.43 15.28 6.36
CA MET A 158 8.85 13.93 6.43
C MET A 158 9.25 13.05 5.25
N HIS A 159 9.39 13.61 4.04
CA HIS A 159 9.85 12.83 2.90
C HIS A 159 11.28 12.27 3.07
N LEU A 160 12.16 13.01 3.77
CA LEU A 160 13.51 12.53 4.09
C LEU A 160 13.45 11.39 5.12
N LEU A 161 12.60 11.54 6.13
CA LEU A 161 12.36 10.53 7.15
C LEU A 161 11.79 9.24 6.53
N HIS A 162 10.71 9.34 5.75
CA HIS A 162 10.11 8.21 5.04
C HIS A 162 11.07 7.55 4.05
N LYS A 163 11.98 8.32 3.42
CA LYS A 163 13.04 7.76 2.57
C LYS A 163 13.97 6.85 3.36
N ALA A 164 14.42 7.28 4.55
CA ALA A 164 15.24 6.46 5.43
C ALA A 164 14.49 5.20 5.90
N PHE A 165 13.20 5.31 6.25
CA PHE A 165 12.38 4.13 6.58
C PHE A 165 12.28 3.13 5.44
N ARG A 166 12.05 3.60 4.20
CA ARG A 166 12.00 2.74 3.01
C ARG A 166 13.33 2.01 2.79
N ALA A 167 14.45 2.70 3.04
CA ALA A 167 15.78 2.11 2.95
C ALA A 167 16.02 1.05 4.05
N GLU A 168 15.64 1.33 5.30
CA GLU A 168 15.75 0.39 6.42
C GLU A 168 14.89 -0.86 6.20
N ALA A 169 13.63 -0.70 5.80
CA ALA A 169 12.75 -1.81 5.46
C ALA A 169 13.34 -2.69 4.33
N GLY A 170 13.96 -2.05 3.33
CA GLY A 170 14.67 -2.74 2.25
C GLY A 170 15.87 -3.56 2.76
N ARG A 171 16.67 -3.01 3.68
CA ARG A 171 17.78 -3.73 4.33
C ARG A 171 17.27 -4.92 5.14
N VAL A 172 16.23 -4.74 5.96
CA VAL A 172 15.62 -5.80 6.78
C VAL A 172 15.08 -6.93 5.89
N GLN A 173 14.34 -6.59 4.82
CA GLN A 173 13.85 -7.58 3.86
C GLN A 173 15.00 -8.38 3.23
N LYS A 174 16.08 -7.69 2.82
CA LYS A 174 17.24 -8.35 2.22
C LYS A 174 17.91 -9.32 3.18
N LEU A 175 18.02 -8.96 4.46
CA LEU A 175 18.60 -9.85 5.48
C LEU A 175 17.81 -11.15 5.60
N VAL A 176 16.48 -11.10 5.71
CA VAL A 176 15.65 -12.31 5.81
C VAL A 176 15.62 -13.11 4.50
N ASP A 177 15.69 -12.46 3.34
CA ASP A 177 15.77 -13.12 2.03
C ASP A 177 17.04 -13.96 1.88
N GLN A 178 18.16 -13.47 2.45
CA GLN A 178 19.48 -14.07 2.29
C GLN A 178 19.79 -15.19 3.30
N LEU A 179 18.95 -15.38 4.32
CA LEU A 179 19.12 -16.45 5.32
C LEU A 179 19.06 -17.84 4.69
N GLN A 180 20.02 -18.69 5.05
CA GLN A 180 20.12 -20.09 4.63
C GLN A 180 19.93 -21.04 5.82
N ASP A 181 19.70 -22.32 5.53
CA ASP A 181 19.54 -23.35 6.58
C ASP A 181 20.75 -23.39 7.52
N GLY A 182 20.50 -23.20 8.82
CA GLY A 182 21.53 -23.19 9.86
C GLY A 182 22.07 -21.80 10.22
N ASP A 183 21.73 -20.75 9.47
CA ASP A 183 22.19 -19.39 9.77
C ASP A 183 21.66 -18.87 11.10
N SER A 184 22.43 -17.94 11.70
CA SER A 184 22.00 -17.19 12.88
C SER A 184 20.96 -16.14 12.53
N LEU A 185 19.89 -16.07 13.33
CA LEU A 185 18.88 -15.02 13.22
C LEU A 185 19.30 -13.69 13.86
N GLN A 186 20.44 -13.62 14.58
CA GLN A 186 20.83 -12.43 15.32
C GLN A 186 20.98 -11.16 14.46
N PRO A 187 21.62 -11.18 13.28
CA PRO A 187 21.73 -9.98 12.45
C PRO A 187 20.37 -9.48 11.97
N PHE A 188 19.48 -10.42 11.59
CA PHE A 188 18.11 -10.10 11.19
C PHE A 188 17.32 -9.55 12.39
N GLN A 189 17.42 -10.16 13.56
CA GLN A 189 16.73 -9.70 14.76
C GLN A 189 17.17 -8.32 15.19
N ALA A 190 18.47 -8.03 15.22
CA ALA A 190 18.96 -6.69 15.55
C ALA A 190 18.45 -5.63 14.56
N ALA A 191 18.38 -5.96 13.27
CA ALA A 191 17.86 -5.06 12.25
C ALA A 191 16.35 -4.86 12.35
N PHE A 192 15.60 -5.95 12.53
CA PHE A 192 14.15 -5.89 12.66
C PHE A 192 13.73 -5.13 13.93
N SER A 193 14.39 -5.38 15.07
CA SER A 193 14.10 -4.66 16.32
C SER A 193 14.36 -3.16 16.17
N ARG A 194 15.46 -2.75 15.53
CA ARG A 194 15.72 -1.32 15.27
C ARG A 194 14.64 -0.71 14.38
N TRP A 195 14.25 -1.40 13.30
CA TRP A 195 13.18 -0.94 12.42
C TRP A 195 11.84 -0.81 13.16
N ALA A 196 11.52 -1.76 14.04
CA ALA A 196 10.33 -1.72 14.89
C ALA A 196 10.35 -0.52 15.85
N THR A 197 11.48 -0.25 16.51
CA THR A 197 11.66 0.90 17.40
C THR A 197 11.48 2.22 16.65
N LEU A 198 12.10 2.36 15.48
CA LEU A 198 11.97 3.54 14.64
C LEU A 198 10.51 3.79 14.24
N LEU A 199 9.83 2.75 13.75
CA LEU A 199 8.45 2.89 13.27
C LEU A 199 7.47 3.17 14.41
N GLY A 200 7.68 2.55 15.58
CA GLY A 200 6.88 2.82 16.78
C GLY A 200 7.04 4.26 17.28
N TYR A 201 8.28 4.76 17.40
CA TYR A 201 8.53 6.15 17.77
C TYR A 201 7.88 7.12 16.78
N HIS A 202 8.02 6.86 15.48
CA HIS A 202 7.49 7.71 14.44
C HIS A 202 5.96 7.85 14.50
N ALA A 203 5.27 6.72 14.59
CA ALA A 203 3.81 6.69 14.72
C ALA A 203 3.33 7.42 15.99
N GLU A 204 4.03 7.26 17.12
CA GLU A 204 3.71 7.96 18.37
C GLU A 204 3.86 9.49 18.23
N MET A 205 4.93 9.94 17.57
CA MET A 205 5.15 11.37 17.34
C MET A 205 4.10 11.97 16.42
N GLU A 206 3.71 11.24 15.37
CA GLU A 206 2.65 11.67 14.46
C GLU A 206 1.29 11.76 15.15
N ASP A 207 0.94 10.74 15.91
CA ASP A 207 -0.32 10.69 16.66
C ASP A 207 -0.41 11.81 17.70
N THR A 208 0.71 12.09 18.39
CA THR A 208 0.75 13.06 19.47
C THR A 208 0.85 14.51 18.96
N TYR A 209 1.67 14.76 17.94
CA TYR A 209 2.07 16.12 17.56
C TYR A 209 1.57 16.56 16.18
N MET A 210 1.10 15.65 15.33
CA MET A 210 0.59 16.00 14.00
C MET A 210 -0.92 15.82 13.89
N THR A 211 -1.42 14.60 14.04
CA THR A 211 -2.85 14.30 13.82
C THR A 211 -3.73 14.84 14.94
N ALA A 212 -3.20 14.98 16.16
CA ALA A 212 -3.87 15.67 17.28
C ALA A 212 -4.29 17.12 16.96
N LEU A 213 -3.58 17.79 16.04
CA LEU A 213 -3.88 19.15 15.59
C LEU A 213 -4.88 19.20 14.42
N LEU A 214 -5.36 18.03 13.97
CA LEU A 214 -6.49 17.86 13.06
C LEU A 214 -7.73 17.26 13.78
N PRO A 215 -8.16 17.80 14.94
CA PRO A 215 -9.20 17.19 15.76
C PRO A 215 -10.53 17.15 15.01
N ASN A 216 -11.23 16.01 15.13
CA ASN A 216 -12.48 15.68 14.44
C ASN A 216 -12.38 15.32 12.95
N SER A 217 -11.18 15.27 12.35
CA SER A 217 -11.04 14.79 10.97
C SER A 217 -11.16 13.26 10.90
N GLN A 218 -11.86 12.74 9.88
CA GLN A 218 -11.88 11.31 9.60
C GLN A 218 -10.47 10.80 9.24
N LEU A 219 -9.67 11.64 8.58
CA LEU A 219 -8.29 11.37 8.20
C LEU A 219 -7.39 11.04 9.40
N ALA A 220 -7.46 11.82 10.49
CA ALA A 220 -6.68 11.54 11.70
C ALA A 220 -7.04 10.18 12.32
N ARG A 221 -8.34 9.86 12.42
CA ARG A 221 -8.81 8.56 12.94
C ARG A 221 -8.39 7.39 12.06
N ASP A 222 -8.40 7.59 10.74
CA ASP A 222 -7.96 6.59 9.79
C ASP A 222 -6.44 6.38 9.90
N ASN A 223 -5.65 7.45 10.08
CA ASN A 223 -4.19 7.36 10.28
C ASN A 223 -3.83 6.58 11.54
N GLU A 224 -4.40 6.96 12.69
CA GLU A 224 -4.20 6.25 13.96
C GLU A 224 -4.61 4.76 13.88
N ALA A 225 -5.64 4.45 13.07
CA ALA A 225 -6.04 3.07 12.84
C ALA A 225 -5.01 2.29 12.01
N VAL A 226 -4.37 2.94 11.04
CA VAL A 226 -3.25 2.35 10.28
C VAL A 226 -2.05 2.11 11.19
N HIS A 227 -1.69 3.06 12.07
CA HIS A 227 -0.62 2.88 13.06
C HIS A 227 -0.85 1.67 13.96
N ARG A 228 -2.06 1.51 14.50
CA ARG A 228 -2.41 0.32 15.29
C ARG A 228 -2.23 -0.98 14.49
N GLY A 229 -2.66 -1.00 13.22
CA GLY A 229 -2.46 -2.15 12.35
C GLY A 229 -0.98 -2.45 12.09
N LEU A 230 -0.14 -1.43 11.90
CA LEU A 230 1.31 -1.60 11.76
C LEU A 230 1.95 -2.13 13.05
N ALA A 231 1.51 -1.64 14.21
CA ALA A 231 1.98 -2.10 15.52
C ALA A 231 1.64 -3.59 15.75
N GLU A 232 0.42 -4.01 15.42
CA GLU A 232 0.01 -5.43 15.47
C GLU A 232 0.90 -6.31 14.57
N MET A 233 1.16 -5.87 13.34
CA MET A 233 2.03 -6.60 12.41
C MET A 233 3.48 -6.69 12.89
N LEU A 234 3.99 -5.64 13.54
CA LEU A 234 5.31 -5.63 14.17
C LEU A 234 5.37 -6.65 15.32
N GLU A 235 4.38 -6.63 16.22
CA GLU A 235 4.31 -7.53 17.37
C GLU A 235 4.22 -9.01 16.95
N ASP A 236 3.38 -9.31 15.96
CA ASP A 236 3.26 -10.65 15.36
C ASP A 236 4.59 -11.15 14.80
N THR A 237 5.32 -10.27 14.11
CA THR A 237 6.62 -10.61 13.51
C THR A 237 7.70 -10.79 14.57
N LEU A 238 7.71 -9.94 15.62
CA LEU A 238 8.61 -10.08 16.77
C LEU A 238 8.38 -11.39 17.50
N THR A 239 7.12 -11.77 17.72
CA THR A 239 6.77 -13.04 18.37
C THR A 239 7.25 -14.22 17.53
N SER A 240 6.98 -14.19 16.23
CA SER A 240 7.44 -15.24 15.29
C SER A 240 8.96 -15.35 15.25
N LEU A 241 9.67 -14.22 15.35
CA LEU A 241 11.12 -14.17 15.42
C LEU A 241 11.66 -14.71 16.75
N GLN A 242 11.05 -14.36 17.88
CA GLN A 242 11.43 -14.88 19.20
C GLN A 242 11.27 -16.40 19.27
N GLU A 243 10.15 -16.93 18.77
CA GLU A 243 9.92 -18.38 18.69
C GLU A 243 10.97 -19.07 17.80
N ALA A 244 11.31 -18.46 16.66
CA ALA A 244 12.31 -18.97 15.75
C ALA A 244 13.71 -19.03 16.38
N MET A 245 14.07 -18.04 17.22
CA MET A 245 15.36 -17.96 17.90
C MET A 245 15.55 -19.02 18.99
N LEU A 246 14.48 -19.68 19.45
CA LEU A 246 14.58 -20.82 20.38
C LEU A 246 15.12 -22.10 19.72
N GLN A 247 15.20 -22.13 18.39
CA GLN A 247 15.68 -23.28 17.63
C GLN A 247 17.17 -23.10 17.24
N PRO A 248 17.95 -24.20 17.14
CA PRO A 248 19.33 -24.14 16.69
C PRO A 248 19.37 -23.87 15.18
N GLY A 249 19.55 -22.59 14.82
CA GLY A 249 19.65 -22.11 13.45
C GLY A 249 18.31 -21.99 12.73
N VAL A 250 18.26 -21.14 11.71
CA VAL A 250 17.05 -20.94 10.89
C VAL A 250 16.82 -22.13 9.95
N ARG A 251 15.55 -22.48 9.70
CA ARG A 251 15.14 -23.44 8.67
C ARG A 251 14.42 -22.73 7.52
N ALA A 252 14.45 -23.29 6.32
CA ALA A 252 13.82 -22.71 5.13
C ALA A 252 12.33 -22.41 5.30
N ARG A 253 11.60 -23.20 6.10
CA ARG A 253 10.19 -22.91 6.43
C ARG A 253 10.02 -21.65 7.28
N THR A 254 10.92 -21.44 8.24
CA THR A 254 10.94 -20.31 9.16
C THR A 254 11.36 -19.05 8.42
N GLN A 255 12.42 -19.14 7.59
CA GLN A 255 12.84 -18.08 6.70
C GLN A 255 11.69 -17.60 5.80
N ARG A 256 10.99 -18.53 5.11
CA ARG A 256 9.85 -18.16 4.25
C ARG A 256 8.68 -17.53 5.01
N HIS A 257 8.47 -17.93 6.26
CA HIS A 257 7.41 -17.37 7.10
C HIS A 257 7.75 -15.92 7.49
N LEU A 258 8.93 -15.70 8.07
CA LEU A 258 9.43 -14.37 8.45
C LEU A 258 9.51 -13.45 7.23
N TYR A 259 9.98 -13.96 6.08
CA TYR A 259 10.04 -13.20 4.84
C TYR A 259 8.67 -12.66 4.42
N ARG A 260 7.61 -13.50 4.49
CA ARG A 260 6.24 -13.06 4.13
C ARG A 260 5.74 -11.98 5.08
N GLN A 261 6.00 -12.10 6.38
CA GLN A 261 5.61 -11.11 7.37
C GLN A 261 6.33 -9.78 7.14
N VAL A 262 7.66 -9.81 6.94
CA VAL A 262 8.47 -8.62 6.63
C VAL A 262 8.01 -7.94 5.35
N VAL A 263 7.73 -8.70 4.28
CA VAL A 263 7.20 -8.14 3.03
C VAL A 263 5.82 -7.51 3.23
N ALA A 264 4.92 -8.17 3.96
CA ALA A 264 3.61 -7.62 4.25
C ALA A 264 3.69 -6.32 5.05
N LEU A 265 4.52 -6.29 6.11
CA LEU A 265 4.74 -5.11 6.94
C LEU A 265 5.36 -3.97 6.14
N ARG A 266 6.38 -4.26 5.32
CA ARG A 266 6.99 -3.26 4.44
C ARG A 266 5.95 -2.65 3.51
N ILE A 267 5.09 -3.46 2.88
CA ILE A 267 4.03 -2.96 2.00
C ILE A 267 3.06 -2.07 2.78
N ALA A 268 2.63 -2.49 3.97
CA ALA A 268 1.72 -1.70 4.79
C ALA A 268 2.32 -0.36 5.21
N GLN A 269 3.59 -0.34 5.64
CA GLN A 269 4.34 0.90 5.94
C GLN A 269 4.42 1.80 4.70
N ASP A 270 4.79 1.20 3.56
CA ASP A 270 4.96 1.91 2.30
C ASP A 270 3.66 2.53 1.78
N ASP A 271 2.52 1.84 1.98
CA ASP A 271 1.18 2.34 1.65
C ASP A 271 0.79 3.49 2.59
N HIS A 272 1.05 3.33 3.89
CA HIS A 272 0.76 4.32 4.91
C HIS A 272 1.51 5.64 4.66
N PHE A 273 2.83 5.60 4.44
CA PHE A 273 3.59 6.81 4.12
C PHE A 273 3.13 7.49 2.83
N GLU A 274 2.68 6.73 1.83
CA GLU A 274 2.11 7.33 0.62
C GLU A 274 0.82 8.08 0.92
N GLU A 275 -0.07 7.50 1.72
CA GLU A 275 -1.32 8.17 2.12
C GLU A 275 -1.03 9.47 2.89
N GLU A 276 -0.01 9.47 3.75
CA GLU A 276 0.40 10.67 4.45
C GLU A 276 1.00 11.73 3.50
N GLU A 277 1.93 11.32 2.64
CA GLU A 277 2.58 12.19 1.67
C GLU A 277 1.58 12.81 0.69
N GLU A 278 0.55 12.06 0.28
CA GLU A 278 -0.46 12.49 -0.70
C GLU A 278 -1.60 13.30 -0.06
N PHE A 279 -2.03 12.95 1.15
CA PHE A 279 -3.25 13.50 1.75
C PHE A 279 -3.02 14.28 3.04
N VAL A 280 -2.11 13.84 3.91
CA VAL A 280 -1.88 14.46 5.22
C VAL A 280 -0.95 15.68 5.11
N LEU A 281 0.24 15.51 4.51
CA LEU A 281 1.24 16.58 4.41
C LEU A 281 0.71 17.82 3.67
N PRO A 282 -0.06 17.71 2.56
CA PRO A 282 -0.62 18.90 1.91
C PRO A 282 -1.64 19.65 2.78
N ILE A 283 -2.40 18.96 3.62
CA ILE A 283 -3.34 19.59 4.55
C ILE A 283 -2.57 20.35 5.63
N ILE A 284 -1.52 19.74 6.19
CA ILE A 284 -0.66 20.41 7.19
C ILE A 284 -0.03 21.64 6.56
N ARG A 285 0.56 21.51 5.37
CA ARG A 285 1.18 22.61 4.61
C ARG A 285 0.23 23.80 4.43
N GLN A 286 -1.05 23.53 4.16
CA GLN A 286 -2.05 24.57 3.88
C GLN A 286 -2.68 25.19 5.13
N ARG A 287 -2.80 24.42 6.22
CA ARG A 287 -3.64 24.81 7.37
C ARG A 287 -2.87 25.16 8.63
N ILE A 288 -1.63 24.71 8.74
CA ILE A 288 -0.81 24.88 9.94
C ILE A 288 0.26 25.94 9.66
N ALA A 289 0.54 26.81 10.63
CA ALA A 289 1.57 27.83 10.49
C ALA A 289 2.98 27.22 10.38
N GLU A 290 3.90 27.87 9.66
CA GLU A 290 5.26 27.35 9.49
C GLU A 290 6.00 27.14 10.81
N GLU A 291 5.78 27.97 11.85
CA GLU A 291 6.43 27.77 13.14
C GLU A 291 5.96 26.47 13.81
N GLN A 292 4.67 26.17 13.72
CA GLN A 292 4.10 24.93 14.27
C GLN A 292 4.54 23.70 13.46
N GLN A 293 4.65 23.83 12.13
CA GLN A 293 5.22 22.77 11.29
C GLN A 293 6.69 22.50 11.63
N LEU A 294 7.45 23.55 11.93
CA LEU A 294 8.85 23.41 12.37
C LEU A 294 8.94 22.69 13.72
N GLU A 295 8.00 22.96 14.63
CA GLU A 295 7.89 22.24 15.90
C GLU A 295 7.56 20.76 15.70
N MET A 296 6.61 20.43 14.83
CA MET A 296 6.31 19.03 14.47
C MET A 296 7.54 18.32 13.93
N ALA A 297 8.22 18.94 12.95
CA ALA A 297 9.43 18.37 12.38
C ALA A 297 10.53 18.20 13.44
N ALA A 298 10.66 19.13 14.39
CA ALA A 298 11.63 18.99 15.47
C ALA A 298 11.32 17.76 16.35
N ARG A 299 10.05 17.53 16.72
CA ARG A 299 9.62 16.37 17.52
C ARG A 299 9.85 15.03 16.81
N LEU A 300 9.70 15.01 15.49
CA LEU A 300 9.95 13.82 14.67
C LEU A 300 11.43 13.45 14.57
N PHE A 301 12.32 14.45 14.56
CA PHE A 301 13.76 14.24 14.33
C PHE A 301 14.61 14.29 15.60
N ILE A 302 14.08 14.88 16.69
CA ILE A 302 14.79 15.05 17.96
C ILE A 302 13.94 14.46 19.08
N ASP A 303 14.43 13.35 19.61
CA ASP A 303 13.84 12.68 20.75
C ASP A 303 14.35 13.33 22.04
N GLN A 304 13.52 14.14 22.68
CA GLN A 304 13.92 14.89 23.88
C GLN A 304 14.14 13.97 25.09
N ASP A 305 13.55 12.78 25.08
CA ASP A 305 13.53 11.86 26.21
C ASP A 305 14.63 10.79 26.11
N ALA A 306 15.26 10.63 24.93
CA ALA A 306 16.40 9.72 24.73
C ALA A 306 17.74 10.27 25.26
N GLU A 307 18.64 9.36 25.65
CA GLU A 307 20.03 9.69 26.03
C GLU A 307 20.79 10.36 24.88
N ASP A 308 20.63 9.84 23.66
CA ASP A 308 21.11 10.46 22.43
C ASP A 308 19.92 11.07 21.70
N GLN A 309 19.64 12.35 21.93
CA GLN A 309 18.49 13.03 21.35
C GLN A 309 18.50 13.09 19.81
N ARG A 310 19.66 12.85 19.18
CA ARG A 310 19.84 12.95 17.72
C ARG A 310 19.81 11.61 17.00
N TRP A 311 19.50 10.53 17.71
CA TRP A 311 19.58 9.17 17.17
C TRP A 311 18.78 8.99 15.86
N ILE A 312 17.63 9.65 15.72
CA ILE A 312 16.79 9.62 14.51
C ILE A 312 17.43 10.44 13.39
N LEU A 313 17.83 11.67 13.69
CA LEU A 313 18.46 12.57 12.72
C LEU A 313 19.71 11.94 12.11
N ASP A 314 20.57 11.39 12.95
CA ASP A 314 21.81 10.76 12.53
C ASP A 314 21.56 9.41 11.82
N TRP A 315 20.44 8.72 12.14
CA TRP A 315 19.97 7.56 11.36
C TRP A 315 19.47 7.98 9.96
N VAL A 316 18.58 8.97 9.86
CA VAL A 316 18.03 9.46 8.59
C VAL A 316 19.15 9.86 7.63
N ALA A 317 20.14 10.61 8.13
CA ALA A 317 21.24 11.11 7.32
C ALA A 317 22.04 10.03 6.57
N GLN A 318 22.03 8.77 7.05
CA GLN A 318 22.76 7.65 6.44
C GLN A 318 22.20 7.26 5.06
N ASP A 319 20.91 7.53 4.81
CA ASP A 319 20.19 7.15 3.58
C ASP A 319 19.91 8.33 2.64
N LEU A 320 20.43 9.51 2.97
CA LEU A 320 20.28 10.72 2.19
C LEU A 320 21.45 10.95 1.24
N THR A 321 21.17 11.55 0.09
CA THR A 321 22.23 12.04 -0.82
C THR A 321 22.96 13.23 -0.17
N PRO A 322 24.16 13.61 -0.67
CA PRO A 322 24.84 14.81 -0.19
C PRO A 322 23.98 16.09 -0.29
N THR A 323 23.14 16.19 -1.32
CA THR A 323 22.21 17.31 -1.50
C THR A 323 21.13 17.32 -0.41
N GLU A 324 20.50 16.17 -0.16
CA GLU A 324 19.46 16.04 0.87
C GLU A 324 20.02 16.22 2.28
N GLN A 325 21.27 15.80 2.53
CA GLN A 325 21.96 16.07 3.80
C GLN A 325 22.13 17.58 4.03
N GLN A 326 22.40 18.38 2.98
CA GLN A 326 22.43 19.85 3.09
C GLN A 326 21.05 20.41 3.41
N VAL A 327 20.00 19.87 2.80
CA VAL A 327 18.60 20.24 3.10
C VAL A 327 18.27 19.95 4.57
N LEU A 328 18.60 18.74 5.06
CA LEU A 328 18.42 18.36 6.46
C LEU A 328 19.21 19.26 7.40
N ALA A 329 20.48 19.55 7.11
CA ALA A 329 21.31 20.45 7.92
C ALA A 329 20.73 21.89 8.01
N GLY A 330 20.15 22.38 6.92
CA GLY A 330 19.43 23.65 6.90
C GLY A 330 18.23 23.66 7.84
N LEU A 331 17.46 22.57 7.87
CA LEU A 331 16.34 22.39 8.80
C LEU A 331 16.81 22.33 10.25
N VAL A 332 17.87 21.56 10.55
CA VAL A 332 18.45 21.44 11.89
C VAL A 332 18.91 22.79 12.44
N THR A 333 19.47 23.64 11.58
CA THR A 333 19.83 25.02 11.96
C THR A 333 18.62 25.87 12.35
N ARG A 334 17.43 25.57 11.80
CA ARG A 334 16.18 26.22 12.20
C ARG A 334 15.67 25.69 13.53
N PHE A 335 15.77 24.38 13.80
CA PHE A 335 15.42 23.79 15.09
C PHE A 335 16.17 24.45 16.24
N ALA A 336 17.48 24.66 16.09
CA ALA A 336 18.32 25.30 17.11
C ALA A 336 17.95 26.76 17.44
N LYS A 337 17.11 27.41 16.63
CA LYS A 337 16.64 28.79 16.82
C LYS A 337 15.24 28.86 17.42
N MET A 338 14.59 27.71 17.66
CA MET A 338 13.27 27.67 18.28
C MET A 338 13.34 28.10 19.75
N PRO A 339 12.32 28.81 20.26
CA PRO A 339 12.21 29.08 21.69
C PRO A 339 12.07 27.77 22.46
N ALA A 340 12.71 27.72 23.63
CA ALA A 340 12.71 26.57 24.55
C ALA A 340 11.35 26.37 25.24
#